data_AF-A0A8S8Z8F4-F1
#
_entry.id   AF-A0A8S8Z8F4-F1
#
_cell.length_a   1.000
_cell.length_b   1.000
_cell.length_c   1.000
_cell.angle_alpha   90.00
_cell.angle_beta   90.00
_cell.angle_gamma   90.00
#
_symmetry.space_group_name_H-M   'P 1'
#
loop_
_entity.id
_entity.type
_entity.pdbx_description
1 polymer ?
#
loop_
_entity_poly.entity_id
_entity_poly.type
_entity_poly.pdbx_seq_one_letter_code
_entity_poly.pdbx_strand_id
1 'polypeptide(L)' 'MIQGKYPDAQFLCTGTGGPGNNAHGPDEKLHIPASKRLTAVLSATVAAVSR' A
#
# COMPACT_ATOMS: atom_id res chain seq x y z
N MET A 1 -11.38 4.70 15.08
CA MET A 1 -10.97 4.11 13.79
C MET A 1 -11.38 5.05 12.66
N ILE A 2 -10.55 5.20 11.62
CA ILE A 2 -10.78 6.18 10.54
C ILE A 2 -12.05 5.88 9.74
N GLN A 3 -12.39 4.59 9.55
CA GLN A 3 -13.60 4.14 8.88
C GLN A 3 -14.87 4.64 9.60
N GLY A 4 -14.86 4.69 10.93
CA GLY A 4 -15.99 5.20 11.71
C GLY A 4 -16.20 6.71 11.61
N LYS A 5 -15.17 7.46 11.18
CA LYS A 5 -15.28 8.90 10.93
C LYS A 5 -15.73 9.23 9.51
N TYR A 6 -15.54 8.31 8.57
CA TYR A 6 -15.82 8.49 7.15
C TYR A 6 -16.53 7.25 6.58
N PRO A 7 -17.82 7.07 6.92
CA PRO A 7 -18.55 5.84 6.58
C PRO A 7 -18.70 5.60 5.07
N ASP A 8 -18.70 6.68 4.28
CA ASP A 8 -18.86 6.62 2.82
C ASP A 8 -17.54 6.54 2.06
N ALA A 9 -16.40 6.63 2.75
CA ALA A 9 -15.09 6.56 2.11
C ALA A 9 -14.72 5.12 1.76
N GLN A 10 -14.18 4.92 0.56
CA GLN A 10 -13.54 3.66 0.17
C GLN A 10 -12.07 3.66 0.60
N PHE A 11 -11.61 2.54 1.17
CA PHE A 11 -10.24 2.39 1.67
C PHE A 11 -9.50 1.29 0.91
N LEU A 12 -8.29 1.59 0.45
CA LEU A 12 -7.34 0.62 -0.07
C LEU A 12 -6.14 0.53 0.88
N CYS A 13 -6.11 -0.49 1.73
CA CYS A 13 -4.95 -0.80 2.56
C CYS A 13 -4.03 -1.75 1.79
N THR A 14 -2.83 -1.29 1.45
CA THR A 14 -1.84 -2.09 0.72
C THR A 14 -0.43 -1.67 1.14
N GLY A 15 0.59 -2.43 0.73
CA GLY A 15 1.98 -2.19 1.09
C GLY A 15 2.91 -3.26 0.55
N THR A 16 4.20 -3.08 0.79
CA THR A 16 5.29 -3.93 0.29
C THR A 16 5.86 -4.85 1.36
N GLY A 17 5.21 -4.91 2.53
CA GLY A 17 5.60 -5.74 3.68
C GLY A 17 5.44 -7.23 3.39
N GLY A 18 6.39 -7.79 2.63
CA GLY A 18 6.49 -9.20 2.33
C GLY A 18 7.40 -9.96 3.30
N PRO A 19 7.61 -11.27 3.06
CA PRO A 19 8.51 -12.10 3.88
C PRO A 19 9.90 -11.46 4.05
N GLY A 20 10.39 -11.39 5.28
CA GLY A 20 11.71 -10.83 5.58
C GLY A 20 11.84 -9.31 5.43
N ASN A 21 10.75 -8.56 5.18
CA ASN A 21 10.77 -7.09 5.28
C ASN A 21 11.18 -6.63 6.68
N ASN A 22 10.77 -7.37 7.72
CA ASN A 22 11.18 -7.18 9.11
C ASN A 22 10.85 -5.77 9.66
N ALA A 23 9.69 -5.22 9.32
CA ALA A 23 9.21 -3.96 9.90
C ALA A 23 9.31 -4.01 11.43
N HIS A 24 9.92 -2.97 12.02
CA HIS A 24 10.21 -2.85 13.46
C HIS A 24 11.29 -3.80 14.01
N GLY A 25 11.99 -4.56 13.16
CA GLY A 25 13.15 -5.36 13.52
C GLY A 25 14.48 -4.70 13.14
N PRO A 26 15.62 -5.26 13.58
CA PRO A 26 16.95 -4.66 13.34
C PRO A 26 17.36 -4.66 11.85
N ASP A 27 16.77 -5.53 11.04
CA ASP A 27 17.11 -5.72 9.62
C ASP A 27 15.95 -5.34 8.69
N GLU A 28 15.24 -4.27 9.02
CA GLU A 28 14.15 -3.76 8.21
C GLU A 28 14.63 -3.40 6.78
N LYS A 29 13.95 -3.93 5.77
CA LYS A 29 14.35 -3.73 4.37
C LYS A 29 13.20 -3.78 3.38
N LEU A 30 13.36 -3.05 2.28
CA LEU A 30 12.36 -2.93 1.22
C LEU A 30 12.70 -3.80 0.01
N HIS A 31 11.74 -4.60 -0.46
CA HIS A 31 11.90 -5.34 -1.71
C HIS A 31 11.64 -4.43 -2.92
N ILE A 32 12.70 -3.84 -3.48
CA ILE A 32 12.63 -2.82 -4.54
C ILE A 32 11.77 -3.22 -5.76
N PRO A 33 11.88 -4.44 -6.32
CA PRO A 33 11.03 -4.83 -7.46
C PRO A 33 9.53 -4.86 -7.11
N ALA A 34 9.17 -5.25 -5.88
CA ALA A 34 7.77 -5.26 -5.45
C ALA A 34 7.24 -3.84 -5.26
N SER A 35 8.05 -2.96 -4.67
CA SER A 35 7.68 -1.55 -4.48
C SER A 35 7.41 -0.84 -5.79
N LYS A 36 8.27 -1.01 -6.80
CA LYS A 36 8.05 -0.43 -8.13
C LYS A 36 6.73 -0.90 -8.76
N ARG A 37 6.44 -2.20 -8.66
CA ARG A 37 5.19 -2.78 -9.17
C ARG A 37 3.96 -2.26 -8.42
N LEU A 38 4.05 -2.16 -7.09
CA LEU A 38 2.97 -1.59 -6.28
C LEU A 38 2.68 -0.14 -6.67
N THR A 39 3.71 0.67 -6.87
CA THR A 39 3.56 2.07 -7.33
C THR A 39 2.86 2.14 -8.69
N ALA A 40 3.25 1.30 -9.65
CA ALA A 40 2.61 1.28 -10.97
C ALA A 40 1.13 0.89 -10.89
N VAL A 41 0.80 -0.14 -10.10
CA VAL A 41 -0.59 -0.57 -9.90
C VAL A 41 -1.40 0.50 -9.18
N LEU A 42 -0.84 1.14 -8.14
CA LEU A 42 -1.54 2.21 -7.43
C LEU A 42 -1.86 3.40 -8.35
N SER A 43 -0.90 3.78 -9.22
CA SER A 43 -1.13 4.82 -10.23
C SER A 43 -2.27 4.44 -11.18
N ALA A 44 -2.29 3.20 -11.69
CA ALA A 44 -3.35 2.71 -12.55
C ALA A 44 -4.71 2.69 -11.83
N THR A 45 -4.76 2.26 -10.57
CA THR A 45 -5.98 2.24 -9.75
C THR A 45 -6.54 3.64 -9.55
N VAL A 46 -5.70 4.60 -9.13
CA VAL A 46 -6.13 6.00 -8.97
C VAL A 46 -6.66 6.55 -10.30
N ALA A 47 -5.96 6.31 -11.41
CA ALA A 47 -6.41 6.76 -12.73
C ALA A 47 -7.75 6.15 -13.16
N ALA A 48 -8.06 4.92 -12.73
CA ALA A 48 -9.30 4.23 -13.04
C ALA A 48 -10.49 4.73 -12.21
N VAL A 49 -10.27 5.12 -10.95
CA VAL A 49 -11.35 5.56 -10.04
C VAL A 49 -11.52 7.08 -9.98
N SER A 50 -10.62 7.87 -10.57
CA SER A 50 -10.70 9.33 -10.61
C SER A 50 -11.51 9.87 -11.79
N ARG A 51 -12.26 9.02 -12.49
CA ARG A 51 -13.06 9.38 -13.67
C ARG A 51 -14.54 9.36 -13.36
#